data_AF-A0A0D8XK36-F1
#
_entry.id   AF-A0A0D8XK36-F1
#
_cell.length_a   1.000
_cell.length_b   1.000
_cell.length_c   1.000
_cell.angle_alpha   90.00
_cell.angle_beta   90.00
_cell.angle_gamma   90.00
#
_symmetry.space_group_name_H-M   'P 1'
#
loop_
_entity.id
_entity.type
_entity.pdbx_description
1 polymer ?
#
loop_
_entity_poly.entity_id
_entity_poly.type
_entity_poly.pdbx_seq_one_letter_code
_entity_poly.pdbx_strand_id
1 'polypeptide(L)'
;MEFLSLEDALEKLHRIYSVTVICLNTSQSGLVCYPLKRDYSEAGSILSSFRRKYPGYAAVELRLIGMLRRRADSERTGDYSGVISKFEKLIHSPDTPRHLSSYYSIKLARFHLKFRNDRRLAEKIIRRALERDRDNVQLLLQLIDLAFTSPEFSQTAVIEAFDFAIRSNISDAEKLQFSQRKLDFLEDLSYDIDILQEHQDAHVALLSELENPPTTTRKRRYNGREDSKYYSDRDRDLPPRRSSRYSDRDVRDSFRDNHRGIRESTDYYMSSNAYPVQQIYYGNQSY
;
A
#
# COMPACT_ATOMS: atom_id res chain seq x y z
N MET A 1 39.10 -0.31 -21.89
CA MET A 1 38.16 0.15 -20.85
C MET A 1 36.87 -0.60 -21.09
N GLU A 2 36.74 -1.78 -20.49
CA GLU A 2 35.64 -2.70 -20.77
C GLU A 2 34.36 -2.25 -20.07
N PHE A 3 33.30 -2.12 -20.87
CA PHE A 3 31.93 -2.02 -20.41
C PHE A 3 31.57 -3.35 -19.71
N LEU A 4 31.70 -3.40 -18.38
CA LEU A 4 31.06 -4.47 -17.60
C LEU A 4 29.55 -4.25 -17.71
N SER A 5 28.88 -5.17 -18.41
CA SER A 5 27.43 -5.14 -18.65
C SER A 5 26.67 -5.16 -17.33
N LEU A 6 25.44 -4.63 -17.33
CA LEU A 6 24.52 -4.73 -16.19
C LEU A 6 24.35 -6.20 -15.74
N GLU A 7 24.51 -7.14 -16.66
CA GLU A 7 24.47 -8.59 -16.45
C GLU A 7 25.63 -9.08 -15.58
N ASP A 8 26.87 -8.62 -15.78
CA ASP A 8 28.01 -8.97 -14.90
C ASP A 8 27.83 -8.44 -13.47
N ALA A 9 27.23 -7.26 -13.34
CA ALA A 9 26.90 -6.69 -12.04
C ALA A 9 25.77 -7.47 -11.36
N LEU A 10 24.75 -7.88 -12.13
CA LEU A 10 23.65 -8.74 -11.68
C LEU A 10 24.13 -10.15 -11.34
N GLU A 11 25.10 -10.72 -12.05
CA GLU A 11 25.66 -12.04 -11.77
C GLU A 11 26.56 -12.02 -10.51
N LYS A 12 27.37 -10.96 -10.34
CA LYS A 12 28.11 -10.73 -9.08
C LYS A 12 27.17 -10.47 -7.91
N LEU A 13 26.09 -9.71 -8.14
CA LEU A 13 25.00 -9.57 -7.20
C LEU A 13 24.34 -10.92 -6.93
N HIS A 14 24.10 -11.76 -7.93
CA HIS A 14 23.45 -13.06 -7.81
C HIS A 14 24.32 -14.03 -7.00
N ARG A 15 25.65 -14.00 -7.16
CA ARG A 15 26.60 -14.66 -6.26
C ARG A 15 26.51 -14.14 -4.82
N ILE A 16 26.36 -12.83 -4.62
CA ILE A 16 26.12 -12.23 -3.29
C ILE A 16 24.72 -12.61 -2.75
N TYR A 17 23.70 -12.69 -3.61
CA TYR A 17 22.34 -13.13 -3.30
C TYR A 17 22.37 -14.61 -2.89
N SER A 18 23.08 -15.50 -3.59
CA SER A 18 23.23 -16.91 -3.18
C SER A 18 23.90 -17.05 -1.80
N VAL A 19 24.71 -16.09 -1.38
CA VAL A 19 25.36 -16.04 -0.06
C VAL A 19 24.46 -15.37 1.01
N THR A 20 23.40 -14.65 0.63
CA THR A 20 22.60 -13.82 1.56
C THR A 20 21.09 -14.15 1.58
N VAL A 21 20.55 -14.82 0.56
CA VAL A 21 19.09 -15.01 0.33
C VAL A 21 18.43 -15.96 1.29
N ILE A 22 19.16 -16.89 1.90
CA ILE A 22 18.55 -17.83 2.86
C ILE A 22 17.99 -17.09 4.10
N CYS A 23 18.42 -15.86 4.38
CA CYS A 23 18.02 -15.13 5.60
C CYS A 23 16.89 -14.10 5.45
N LEU A 24 16.29 -13.90 4.26
CA LEU A 24 15.16 -12.94 4.13
C LEU A 24 13.78 -13.60 4.31
N ASN A 25 13.69 -14.92 4.31
CA ASN A 25 12.45 -15.68 4.57
C ASN A 25 12.51 -16.42 5.91
N THR A 26 12.69 -15.71 7.02
CA THR A 26 12.49 -16.30 8.35
C THR A 26 11.30 -15.66 9.04
N SER A 27 10.12 -15.93 8.50
CA SER A 27 8.91 -16.07 9.32
C SER A 27 8.81 -17.55 9.70
N GLN A 28 8.80 -17.81 11.01
CA GLN A 28 8.25 -19.00 11.67
C GLN A 28 9.00 -20.33 11.78
N SER A 29 10.24 -20.53 11.33
CA SER A 29 10.91 -21.82 11.63
C SER A 29 12.36 -21.66 11.98
N GLY A 30 12.72 -22.08 13.20
CA GLY A 30 14.08 -22.11 13.68
C GLY A 30 14.95 -23.00 12.80
N LEU A 31 15.78 -22.37 11.98
CA LEU A 31 16.91 -23.02 11.32
C LEU A 31 18.12 -22.11 11.46
N VAL A 32 19.12 -22.64 12.17
CA VAL A 32 20.44 -22.05 12.36
C VAL A 32 21.14 -22.02 11.00
N CYS A 33 21.35 -20.84 10.45
CA CYS A 33 22.09 -20.66 9.20
C CYS A 33 23.60 -20.76 9.51
N TYR A 34 24.22 -21.88 9.15
CA TYR A 34 25.68 -22.07 9.24
C TYR A 34 26.41 -21.29 8.12
N PRO A 35 27.65 -20.81 8.35
CA PRO A 35 28.25 -19.72 7.59
C PRO A 35 28.98 -20.19 6.32
N LEU A 36 28.58 -19.67 5.16
CA LEU A 36 29.43 -19.67 3.96
C LEU A 36 30.44 -18.52 4.11
N LYS A 37 31.66 -18.88 4.53
CA LYS A 37 32.87 -18.05 4.72
C LYS A 37 32.67 -16.76 5.54
N ARG A 38 33.17 -16.78 6.79
CA ARG A 38 33.08 -15.71 7.81
C ARG A 38 33.91 -14.44 7.50
N ASP A 39 34.16 -14.14 6.24
CA ASP A 39 35.03 -13.03 5.85
C ASP A 39 34.22 -11.73 5.68
N TYR A 40 33.79 -11.16 6.81
CA TYR A 40 33.03 -9.91 6.82
C TYR A 40 33.82 -8.72 6.27
N SER A 41 35.15 -8.79 6.32
CA SER A 41 36.05 -7.75 5.82
C SER A 41 35.99 -7.67 4.29
N GLU A 42 36.15 -8.81 3.61
CA GLU A 42 36.09 -8.90 2.15
C GLU A 42 34.68 -8.55 1.63
N ALA A 43 33.64 -9.11 2.26
CA ALA A 43 32.26 -8.80 1.91
C ALA A 43 31.94 -7.29 2.08
N GLY A 44 32.45 -6.68 3.15
CA GLY A 44 32.32 -5.25 3.41
C GLY A 44 33.01 -4.39 2.34
N SER A 45 34.19 -4.79 1.88
CA SER A 45 34.92 -4.13 0.79
C SER A 45 34.14 -4.18 -0.53
N ILE A 46 33.60 -5.35 -0.89
CA ILE A 46 32.82 -5.55 -2.12
C ILE A 46 31.53 -4.72 -2.07
N LEU A 47 30.79 -4.75 -0.98
CA LEU A 47 29.56 -3.97 -0.85
C LEU A 47 29.84 -2.46 -0.84
N SER A 48 30.95 -2.03 -0.24
CA SER A 48 31.37 -0.62 -0.24
C SER A 48 31.76 -0.13 -1.62
N SER A 49 32.44 -0.95 -2.44
CA SER A 49 32.76 -0.61 -3.82
C SER A 49 31.50 -0.49 -4.68
N PHE A 50 30.54 -1.41 -4.50
CA PHE A 50 29.25 -1.37 -5.19
C PHE A 50 28.45 -0.12 -4.81
N ARG A 51 28.37 0.20 -3.51
CA ARG A 51 27.72 1.42 -3.01
C ARG A 51 28.28 2.69 -3.64
N ARG A 52 29.61 2.78 -3.80
CA ARG A 52 30.26 3.93 -4.47
C ARG A 52 29.89 4.03 -5.94
N LYS A 53 29.78 2.89 -6.63
CA LYS A 53 29.43 2.85 -8.06
C LYS A 53 27.95 3.14 -8.32
N TYR A 54 27.07 2.76 -7.39
CA TYR A 54 25.62 2.90 -7.52
C TYR A 54 25.00 3.50 -6.24
N PRO A 55 25.18 4.82 -6.01
CA PRO A 55 24.56 5.50 -4.86
C PRO A 55 23.02 5.45 -4.96
N GLY A 56 22.34 5.43 -3.82
CA GLY A 56 20.86 5.41 -3.75
C GLY A 56 20.21 4.02 -3.88
N TYR A 57 20.97 2.96 -4.21
CA TYR A 57 20.43 1.60 -4.24
C TYR A 57 20.15 1.06 -2.83
N ALA A 58 18.90 1.16 -2.38
CA ALA A 58 18.49 0.78 -1.03
C ALA A 58 18.82 -0.68 -0.66
N ALA A 59 18.74 -1.60 -1.62
CA ALA A 59 19.08 -3.01 -1.41
C ALA A 59 20.54 -3.22 -0.98
N VAL A 60 21.47 -2.39 -1.47
CA VAL A 60 22.90 -2.45 -1.11
C VAL A 60 23.11 -2.01 0.32
N GLU A 61 22.45 -0.92 0.72
CA GLU A 61 22.49 -0.42 2.10
C GLU A 61 21.93 -1.43 3.09
N LEU A 62 20.81 -2.08 2.75
CA LEU A 62 20.25 -3.14 3.60
C LEU A 62 21.16 -4.37 3.71
N ARG A 63 21.91 -4.71 2.66
CA ARG A 63 22.89 -5.81 2.74
C ARG A 63 24.07 -5.46 3.64
N LEU A 64 24.58 -4.23 3.54
CA LEU A 64 25.63 -3.73 4.44
C LEU A 64 25.16 -3.80 5.89
N ILE A 65 23.93 -3.34 6.16
CA ILE A 65 23.33 -3.41 7.49
C ILE A 65 23.15 -4.87 7.95
N GLY A 66 22.65 -5.75 7.08
CA GLY A 66 22.49 -7.17 7.39
C GLY A 66 23.80 -7.87 7.70
N MET A 67 24.89 -7.50 7.01
CA MET A 67 26.24 -7.96 7.30
C MET A 67 26.72 -7.48 8.68
N LEU A 68 26.56 -6.19 8.98
CA LEU A 68 26.92 -5.62 10.30
C LEU A 68 26.19 -6.34 11.44
N ARG A 69 24.89 -6.62 11.24
CA ARG A 69 24.09 -7.37 12.21
C ARG A 69 24.63 -8.78 12.43
N ARG A 70 24.89 -9.54 11.35
CA ARG A 70 25.43 -10.91 11.46
C ARG A 70 26.82 -10.92 12.11
N ARG A 71 27.63 -9.90 11.86
CA ARG A 71 28.93 -9.72 12.52
C ARG A 71 28.74 -9.56 14.03
N ALA A 72 27.86 -8.65 14.46
CA ALA A 72 27.54 -8.45 15.88
C ALA A 72 27.03 -9.74 16.55
N ASP A 73 26.13 -10.48 15.88
CA ASP A 73 25.66 -11.79 16.37
C ASP A 73 26.82 -12.78 16.54
N SER A 74 27.75 -12.81 15.57
CA SER A 74 28.86 -13.76 15.56
C SER A 74 29.93 -13.44 16.60
N GLU A 75 30.12 -12.17 16.92
CA GLU A 75 31.02 -11.70 17.98
C GLU A 75 30.38 -11.88 19.37
N ARG A 76 29.09 -12.22 19.46
CA ARG A 76 28.30 -12.38 20.70
C ARG A 76 28.40 -11.18 21.65
N THR A 77 28.73 -10.01 21.11
CA THR A 77 28.88 -8.76 21.87
C THR A 77 27.53 -8.18 22.26
N GLY A 78 26.45 -8.53 21.55
CA GLY A 78 25.14 -7.89 21.70
C GLY A 78 25.15 -6.40 21.30
N ASP A 79 26.25 -5.90 20.75
CA ASP A 79 26.39 -4.51 20.36
C ASP A 79 25.93 -4.32 18.91
N TYR A 80 24.77 -3.68 18.78
CA TYR A 80 24.20 -3.30 17.49
C TYR A 80 24.38 -1.80 17.19
N SER A 81 25.28 -1.11 17.89
CA SER A 81 25.58 0.31 17.69
C SER A 81 25.88 0.65 16.22
N GLY A 82 26.67 -0.17 15.54
CA GLY A 82 26.99 -0.01 14.12
C GLY A 82 25.77 -0.14 13.19
N VAL A 83 24.86 -1.08 13.49
CA VAL A 83 23.61 -1.29 12.75
C VAL A 83 22.70 -0.07 12.91
N ILE A 84 22.49 0.36 14.16
CA ILE A 84 21.63 1.49 14.49
C ILE A 84 22.20 2.78 13.88
N SER A 85 23.49 3.06 14.08
CA SER A 85 24.16 4.23 13.51
C SER A 85 24.03 4.28 11.98
N LYS A 86 24.11 3.13 11.31
CA LYS A 86 23.94 3.05 9.85
C LYS A 86 22.52 3.39 9.42
N PHE A 87 21.48 2.87 10.09
CA PHE A 87 20.09 3.25 9.83
C PHE A 87 19.85 4.74 10.09
N GLU A 88 20.29 5.24 11.24
CA GLU A 88 20.11 6.65 11.62
C GLU A 88 20.74 7.60 10.61
N LYS A 89 21.94 7.28 10.11
CA LYS A 89 22.59 8.03 9.02
C LYS A 89 21.76 8.03 7.74
N LEU A 90 21.16 6.91 7.37
CA LEU A 90 20.33 6.83 6.15
C LEU A 90 19.03 7.61 6.29
N ILE A 91 18.39 7.56 7.47
CA ILE A 91 17.12 8.26 7.76
C ILE A 91 17.32 9.78 7.84
N HIS A 92 18.45 10.24 8.37
CA HIS A 92 18.72 11.67 8.57
C HIS A 92 19.58 12.31 7.47
N SER A 93 20.02 11.54 6.49
CA SER A 93 20.78 12.07 5.35
C SER A 93 19.90 12.96 4.47
N PRO A 94 20.34 14.18 4.11
CA PRO A 94 19.58 15.06 3.22
C PRO A 94 19.43 14.47 1.81
N ASP A 95 20.37 13.62 1.39
CA ASP A 95 20.36 12.97 0.07
C ASP A 95 19.34 11.82 -0.01
N THR A 96 18.74 11.41 1.11
CA THR A 96 17.78 10.30 1.13
C THR A 96 16.37 10.82 0.81
N PRO A 97 15.73 10.36 -0.28
CA PRO A 97 14.34 10.69 -0.58
C PRO A 97 13.38 10.31 0.57
N ARG A 98 12.30 11.09 0.73
CA ARG A 98 11.32 10.92 1.82
C ARG A 98 10.81 9.48 1.95
N HIS A 99 10.37 8.87 0.84
CA HIS A 99 9.86 7.50 0.83
C HIS A 99 10.92 6.47 1.26
N LEU A 100 12.21 6.67 0.91
CA LEU A 100 13.31 5.83 1.38
C LEU A 100 13.61 6.04 2.86
N SER A 101 13.53 7.28 3.35
CA SER A 101 13.62 7.55 4.80
C SER A 101 12.54 6.77 5.56
N SER A 102 11.29 6.85 5.13
CA SER A 102 10.16 6.09 5.71
C SER A 102 10.42 4.58 5.66
N TYR A 103 10.91 4.07 4.52
CA TYR A 103 11.30 2.66 4.37
C TYR A 103 12.38 2.24 5.38
N TYR A 104 13.43 3.04 5.57
CA TYR A 104 14.48 2.74 6.54
C TYR A 104 13.98 2.84 7.99
N SER A 105 13.10 3.79 8.31
CA SER A 105 12.45 3.88 9.62
C SER A 105 11.65 2.61 9.96
N ILE A 106 10.91 2.05 9.00
CA ILE A 106 10.21 0.76 9.17
C ILE A 106 11.20 -0.37 9.46
N LYS A 107 12.30 -0.44 8.70
CA LYS A 107 13.33 -1.49 8.91
C LYS A 107 14.00 -1.36 10.27
N LEU A 108 14.29 -0.14 10.73
CA LEU A 108 14.85 0.12 12.05
C LEU A 108 13.86 -0.25 13.16
N ALA A 109 12.58 0.13 13.05
CA ALA A 109 11.55 -0.24 14.02
C ALA A 109 11.42 -1.77 14.16
N ARG A 110 11.35 -2.50 13.03
CA ARG A 110 11.34 -3.97 13.03
C ARG A 110 12.59 -4.58 13.66
N PHE A 111 13.75 -3.95 13.44
CA PHE A 111 14.99 -4.38 14.07
C PHE A 111 14.92 -4.25 15.61
N HIS A 112 14.41 -3.13 16.13
CA HIS A 112 14.23 -2.94 17.58
C HIS A 112 13.26 -3.95 18.20
N LEU A 113 12.16 -4.25 17.51
CA LEU A 113 11.22 -5.28 17.96
C LEU A 113 11.89 -6.66 18.02
N LYS A 114 12.55 -7.08 16.94
CA LYS A 114 13.06 -8.46 16.82
C LYS A 114 14.30 -8.73 17.67
N PHE A 115 15.25 -7.79 17.71
CA PHE A 115 16.58 -8.02 18.28
C PHE A 115 16.79 -7.37 19.64
N ARG A 116 16.03 -6.31 19.96
CA ARG A 116 16.15 -5.58 21.23
C ARG A 116 14.92 -5.69 22.13
N ASN A 117 13.82 -6.24 21.61
CA ASN A 117 12.52 -6.26 22.28
C ASN A 117 12.07 -4.86 22.77
N ASP A 118 12.53 -3.79 22.11
CA ASP A 118 12.25 -2.41 22.51
C ASP A 118 11.12 -1.84 21.66
N ARG A 119 9.91 -2.13 22.11
CA ARG A 119 8.68 -1.80 21.40
C ARG A 119 8.31 -0.33 21.49
N ARG A 120 8.53 0.30 22.66
CA ARG A 120 8.28 1.73 22.85
C ARG A 120 9.14 2.56 21.90
N LEU A 121 10.40 2.16 21.72
CA LEU A 121 11.27 2.81 20.75
C LEU A 121 10.84 2.56 19.30
N ALA A 122 10.45 1.32 18.96
CA ALA A 122 9.92 1.01 17.64
C ALA A 122 8.70 1.87 17.27
N GLU A 123 7.73 2.00 18.19
CA GLU A 123 6.57 2.86 18.01
C GLU A 123 6.96 4.33 17.84
N LYS A 124 7.87 4.83 18.69
CA LYS A 124 8.38 6.20 18.60
C LYS A 124 9.04 6.50 17.25
N ILE A 125 9.79 5.54 16.69
CA ILE A 125 10.41 5.67 15.36
C ILE A 125 9.34 5.79 14.27
N ILE A 126 8.31 4.95 14.31
CA ILE A 126 7.21 4.98 13.33
C ILE A 126 6.42 6.29 13.43
N ARG A 127 6.04 6.73 14.63
CA ARG A 127 5.33 8.00 14.84
C ARG A 127 6.12 9.20 14.33
N ARG A 128 7.43 9.26 14.60
CA ARG A 128 8.32 10.29 14.06
C ARG A 128 8.43 10.28 12.54
N ALA A 129 8.42 9.09 11.93
CA ALA A 129 8.41 8.97 10.48
C ALA A 129 7.07 9.48 9.90
N LEU A 130 5.95 9.16 10.54
CA LEU A 130 4.62 9.65 10.16
C LEU A 130 4.50 11.17 10.30
N GLU A 131 5.19 11.82 11.22
CA GLU A 131 5.21 13.30 11.29
C GLU A 131 5.72 13.94 9.98
N ARG A 132 6.62 13.25 9.26
CA ARG A 132 7.22 13.70 7.99
C ARG A 132 6.47 13.20 6.75
N ASP A 133 5.86 12.02 6.82
CA ASP A 133 5.25 11.29 5.70
C ASP A 133 3.90 10.68 6.13
N ARG A 134 2.91 11.56 6.37
CA ARG A 134 1.63 11.24 7.04
C ARG A 134 0.72 10.31 6.22
N ASP A 135 0.87 10.34 4.90
CA ASP A 135 0.10 9.61 3.90
C ASP A 135 0.74 8.26 3.55
N ASN A 136 1.84 7.87 4.21
CA ASN A 136 2.51 6.62 3.91
C ASN A 136 1.80 5.42 4.54
N VAL A 137 1.06 4.68 3.70
CA VAL A 137 0.32 3.48 4.10
C VAL A 137 1.20 2.41 4.76
N GLN A 138 2.47 2.27 4.37
CA GLN A 138 3.36 1.28 4.98
C GLN A 138 3.72 1.63 6.43
N LEU A 139 3.83 2.93 6.76
CA LEU A 139 4.02 3.36 8.14
C LEU A 139 2.76 3.17 8.99
N LEU A 140 1.58 3.45 8.42
CA LEU A 140 0.29 3.23 9.10
C LEU A 140 0.05 1.75 9.39
N LEU A 141 0.28 0.88 8.41
CA LEU A 141 0.25 -0.58 8.59
C LEU A 141 1.20 -1.02 9.69
N GLN A 142 2.42 -0.47 9.73
CA GLN A 142 3.38 -0.84 10.75
C GLN A 142 2.94 -0.43 12.17
N LEU A 143 2.17 0.66 12.31
CA LEU A 143 1.60 1.09 13.59
C LEU A 143 0.49 0.13 14.06
N ILE A 144 -0.35 -0.34 13.14
CA ILE A 144 -1.38 -1.36 13.43
C ILE A 144 -0.72 -2.70 13.78
N ASP A 145 0.24 -3.15 12.98
CA ASP A 145 1.01 -4.38 13.25
C ASP A 145 1.70 -4.34 14.61
N LEU A 146 2.22 -3.15 14.97
CA LEU A 146 2.69 -2.92 16.33
C LEU A 146 1.53 -3.24 17.26
N ALA A 147 0.46 -2.44 17.33
CA ALA A 147 -0.64 -2.62 18.29
C ALA A 147 -1.11 -4.09 18.42
N PHE A 148 -1.28 -4.78 17.28
CA PHE A 148 -1.72 -6.17 17.22
C PHE A 148 -0.74 -7.18 17.84
N THR A 149 0.56 -6.98 17.64
CA THR A 149 1.62 -7.86 18.16
C THR A 149 2.08 -7.49 19.57
N SER A 150 1.31 -6.67 20.29
CA SER A 150 1.61 -6.33 21.68
C SER A 150 1.52 -7.59 22.57
N PRO A 151 2.50 -7.87 23.44
CA PRO A 151 2.45 -9.02 24.35
C PRO A 151 1.29 -8.90 25.35
N GLU A 152 1.01 -7.67 25.79
CA GLU A 152 -0.22 -7.31 26.48
C GLU A 152 -1.18 -6.82 25.39
N PHE A 153 -2.00 -7.73 24.89
CA PHE A 153 -2.98 -7.40 23.87
C PHE A 153 -4.02 -6.41 24.42
N SER A 154 -4.26 -5.34 23.67
CA SER A 154 -5.25 -4.33 24.00
C SER A 154 -6.09 -4.06 22.77
N GLN A 155 -7.37 -4.44 22.83
CA GLN A 155 -8.34 -4.16 21.77
C GLN A 155 -8.39 -2.66 21.47
N THR A 156 -8.47 -1.82 22.51
CA THR A 156 -8.51 -0.36 22.39
C THR A 156 -7.32 0.19 21.59
N ALA A 157 -6.10 -0.29 21.87
CA ALA A 157 -4.91 0.17 21.16
C ALA A 157 -4.94 -0.19 19.66
N VAL A 158 -5.50 -1.35 19.31
CA VAL A 158 -5.64 -1.76 17.90
C VAL A 158 -6.69 -0.90 17.19
N ILE A 159 -7.85 -0.67 17.83
CA ILE A 159 -8.91 0.21 17.32
C ILE A 159 -8.37 1.61 17.09
N GLU A 160 -7.67 2.20 18.06
CA GLU A 160 -7.07 3.53 17.94
C GLU A 160 -6.06 3.62 16.79
N ALA A 161 -5.28 2.56 16.54
CA ALA A 161 -4.35 2.51 15.42
C ALA A 161 -5.06 2.48 14.07
N PHE A 162 -6.16 1.71 13.95
CA PHE A 162 -6.99 1.72 12.74
C PHE A 162 -7.68 3.08 12.55
N ASP A 163 -8.24 3.66 13.60
CA ASP A 163 -8.90 4.97 13.53
C ASP A 163 -7.92 6.08 13.13
N PHE A 164 -6.68 5.99 13.58
CA PHE A 164 -5.62 6.89 13.14
C PHE A 164 -5.34 6.74 11.64
N ALA A 165 -5.27 5.50 11.13
CA ALA A 165 -5.05 5.24 9.72
C ALA A 165 -6.21 5.73 8.84
N ILE A 166 -7.46 5.47 9.23
CA ILE A 166 -8.66 5.88 8.48
C ILE A 166 -8.80 7.41 8.41
N ARG A 167 -8.44 8.12 9.51
CA ARG A 167 -8.44 9.60 9.56
C ARG A 167 -7.25 10.24 8.84
N SER A 168 -6.27 9.45 8.40
CA SER A 168 -5.10 9.98 7.69
C SER A 168 -5.47 10.41 6.27
N ASN A 169 -4.68 11.32 5.70
CA ASN A 169 -4.90 11.85 4.35
C ASN A 169 -4.37 10.90 3.26
N ILE A 170 -4.88 9.67 3.27
CA ILE A 170 -4.61 8.62 2.28
C ILE A 170 -5.75 8.54 1.27
N SER A 171 -5.58 7.76 0.19
CA SER A 171 -6.64 7.61 -0.81
C SER A 171 -7.87 6.93 -0.20
N ASP A 172 -9.04 7.21 -0.74
CA ASP A 172 -10.26 6.65 -0.17
C ASP A 172 -10.37 5.13 -0.35
N ALA A 173 -9.75 4.58 -1.40
CA ALA A 173 -9.58 3.15 -1.57
C ALA A 173 -8.78 2.52 -0.41
N GLU A 174 -7.70 3.18 0.03
CA GLU A 174 -6.90 2.72 1.18
C GLU A 174 -7.66 2.89 2.50
N LYS A 175 -8.41 3.99 2.68
CA LYS A 175 -9.28 4.17 3.86
C LYS A 175 -10.32 3.06 3.94
N LEU A 176 -10.93 2.71 2.81
CA LEU A 176 -11.91 1.62 2.75
C LEU A 176 -11.29 0.28 3.12
N GLN A 177 -10.07 -0.01 2.62
CA GLN A 177 -9.33 -1.22 3.01
C GLN A 177 -9.02 -1.26 4.51
N PHE A 178 -8.60 -0.14 5.12
CA PHE A 178 -8.40 -0.07 6.57
C PHE A 178 -9.71 -0.24 7.34
N SER A 179 -10.80 0.36 6.85
CA SER A 179 -12.13 0.26 7.44
C SER A 179 -12.65 -1.17 7.43
N GLN A 180 -12.51 -1.88 6.30
CA GLN A 180 -12.85 -3.30 6.19
C GLN A 180 -12.02 -4.14 7.16
N ARG A 181 -10.70 -3.96 7.19
CA ARG A 181 -9.83 -4.72 8.10
C ARG A 181 -10.13 -4.47 9.59
N LYS A 182 -10.58 -3.25 9.93
CA LYS A 182 -11.05 -2.93 11.28
C LYS A 182 -12.37 -3.66 11.58
N LEU A 183 -13.29 -3.75 10.61
CA LEU A 183 -14.53 -4.51 10.74
C LEU A 183 -14.22 -6.00 10.99
N ASP A 184 -13.38 -6.62 10.15
CA ASP A 184 -12.95 -8.02 10.30
C ASP A 184 -12.34 -8.27 11.70
N PHE A 185 -11.49 -7.34 12.16
CA PHE A 185 -10.90 -7.40 13.50
C PHE A 185 -11.95 -7.36 14.62
N LEU A 186 -12.95 -6.49 14.50
CA LEU A 186 -14.00 -6.35 15.50
C LEU A 186 -14.92 -7.58 15.51
N GLU A 187 -15.19 -8.19 14.36
CA GLU A 187 -15.96 -9.43 14.27
C GLU A 187 -15.25 -10.61 14.96
N ASP A 188 -13.93 -10.72 14.76
CA ASP A 188 -13.15 -11.83 15.30
C ASP A 188 -12.79 -11.68 16.80
N LEU A 189 -12.49 -10.46 17.24
CA LEU A 189 -11.80 -10.22 18.51
C LEU A 189 -12.47 -9.20 19.43
N SER A 190 -13.58 -8.54 19.03
CA SER A 190 -14.27 -7.59 19.91
C SER A 190 -15.03 -8.28 21.03
N TYR A 191 -14.94 -7.73 22.25
CA TYR A 191 -15.84 -8.09 23.35
C TYR A 191 -17.08 -7.18 23.47
N ASP A 192 -17.19 -6.15 22.62
CA ASP A 192 -18.27 -5.16 22.65
C ASP A 192 -18.97 -5.11 21.28
N ILE A 193 -20.27 -5.44 21.30
CA ILE A 193 -21.11 -5.49 20.10
C ILE A 193 -21.52 -4.09 19.62
N ASP A 194 -21.61 -3.12 20.53
CA ASP A 194 -22.03 -1.76 20.19
C ASP A 194 -20.95 -1.07 19.37
N ILE A 195 -19.67 -1.29 19.71
CA ILE A 195 -18.52 -0.80 18.94
C ILE A 195 -18.47 -1.42 17.53
N LEU A 196 -18.81 -2.70 17.40
CA LEU A 196 -18.90 -3.38 16.11
C LEU A 196 -20.00 -2.74 15.24
N GLN A 197 -21.19 -2.56 15.81
CA GLN A 197 -22.32 -1.97 15.10
C GLN A 197 -22.03 -0.52 14.68
N GLU A 198 -21.45 0.29 15.57
CA GLU A 198 -21.05 1.67 15.26
C GLU A 198 -20.06 1.72 14.09
N HIS A 199 -19.04 0.85 14.11
CA HIS A 199 -18.06 0.81 13.04
C HIS A 199 -18.63 0.24 11.72
N GLN A 200 -19.57 -0.69 11.80
CA GLN A 200 -20.30 -1.19 10.63
C GLN A 200 -21.10 -0.07 9.94
N ASP A 201 -21.84 0.72 10.71
CA ASP A 201 -22.60 1.86 10.19
C ASP A 201 -21.65 2.90 9.55
N ALA A 202 -20.51 3.18 10.19
CA ALA A 202 -19.48 4.06 9.65
C ALA A 202 -18.85 3.51 8.35
N HIS A 203 -18.65 2.20 8.25
CA HIS A 203 -18.14 1.55 7.04
C HIS A 203 -19.13 1.65 5.87
N VAL A 204 -20.42 1.41 6.12
CA VAL A 204 -21.48 1.55 5.10
C VAL A 204 -21.60 3.01 4.63
N ALA A 205 -21.49 3.97 5.55
CA ALA A 205 -21.47 5.39 5.19
C ALA A 205 -20.29 5.71 4.27
N LEU A 206 -19.09 5.20 4.57
CA LEU A 206 -17.89 5.38 3.73
C LEU A 206 -18.07 4.78 2.32
N LEU A 207 -18.67 3.59 2.21
CA LEU A 207 -19.00 2.99 0.90
C LEU A 207 -19.94 3.89 0.09
N SER A 208 -20.99 4.41 0.73
CA SER A 208 -21.98 5.25 0.07
C SER A 208 -21.40 6.58 -0.45
N GLU A 209 -20.42 7.16 0.27
CA GLU A 209 -19.71 8.38 -0.14
C GLU A 209 -18.83 8.13 -1.38
N LEU A 210 -18.29 6.92 -1.52
CA LEU A 210 -17.46 6.53 -2.66
C LEU A 210 -18.27 6.21 -3.91
N GLU A 211 -19.45 5.62 -3.75
CA GLU A 211 -20.37 5.39 -4.86
C GLU A 211 -21.01 6.69 -5.36
N ASN A 212 -21.22 7.67 -4.47
CA ASN A 212 -21.82 8.96 -4.77
C ASN A 212 -20.87 10.11 -4.44
N PRO A 213 -19.74 10.28 -5.17
CA PRO A 213 -18.83 11.37 -4.91
C PRO A 213 -19.58 12.70 -5.03
N PRO A 214 -19.53 13.58 -4.02
CA PRO A 214 -20.30 14.81 -4.04
C PRO A 214 -19.99 15.59 -5.32
N THR A 215 -20.98 15.71 -6.20
CA THR A 215 -20.84 16.46 -7.43
C THR A 215 -20.58 17.89 -7.02
N THR A 216 -19.36 18.39 -7.24
CA THR A 216 -19.02 19.77 -6.88
C THR A 216 -20.02 20.72 -7.52
N THR A 217 -20.97 21.22 -6.73
CA THR A 217 -21.95 22.18 -7.18
C THR A 217 -21.30 23.55 -7.18
N ARG A 218 -20.35 23.78 -8.10
CA ARG A 218 -20.23 25.12 -8.70
C ARG A 218 -21.38 25.30 -9.68
N LYS A 219 -22.62 25.38 -9.15
CA LYS A 219 -23.72 26.05 -9.84
C LYS A 219 -23.31 27.51 -9.95
N ARG A 220 -22.64 27.87 -11.04
CA ARG A 220 -22.60 29.25 -11.52
C ARG A 220 -24.07 29.64 -11.71
N ARG A 221 -24.61 30.42 -10.77
CA ARG A 221 -25.89 31.11 -10.93
C ARG A 221 -25.72 32.04 -12.14
N TYR A 222 -26.19 31.63 -13.30
CA TYR A 222 -26.43 32.56 -14.40
C TYR A 222 -27.82 33.16 -14.16
N ASN A 223 -27.84 34.29 -13.46
CA ASN A 223 -28.98 35.20 -13.54
C ASN A 223 -28.95 35.84 -14.93
N GLY A 224 -29.98 35.64 -15.74
CA GLY A 224 -30.05 36.19 -17.08
C GLY A 224 -31.45 36.17 -17.67
N ARG A 225 -32.30 37.06 -17.15
CA ARG A 225 -33.43 37.77 -17.78
C ARG A 225 -34.37 37.00 -18.73
N GLU A 226 -35.63 36.97 -18.32
CA GLU A 226 -36.78 36.93 -19.23
C GLU A 226 -36.70 38.07 -20.24
N ASP A 227 -36.73 37.75 -21.54
CA ASP A 227 -37.19 38.69 -22.57
C ASP A 227 -38.05 37.96 -23.61
N SER A 228 -39.34 38.17 -23.40
CA SER A 228 -40.50 38.16 -24.30
C SER A 228 -40.25 38.29 -25.82
N LYS A 229 -40.95 37.41 -26.57
CA LYS A 229 -41.69 37.64 -27.83
C LYS A 229 -40.96 38.35 -28.99
N TYR A 230 -40.65 37.60 -30.05
CA TYR A 230 -40.99 37.96 -31.44
C TYR A 230 -40.69 36.77 -32.39
N TYR A 231 -41.45 36.66 -33.49
CA TYR A 231 -41.44 35.62 -34.53
C TYR A 231 -42.38 34.43 -34.34
N SER A 232 -43.69 34.73 -34.31
CA SER A 232 -44.65 33.98 -35.12
C SER A 232 -45.04 34.82 -36.33
N ASP A 233 -45.26 34.14 -37.46
CA ASP A 233 -45.91 34.59 -38.70
C ASP A 233 -45.06 35.27 -39.78
N ARG A 234 -44.74 34.44 -40.80
CA ARG A 234 -44.70 34.63 -42.26
C ARG A 234 -43.62 33.67 -42.77
N ASP A 235 -43.95 32.56 -43.44
CA ASP A 235 -44.50 32.56 -44.79
C ASP A 235 -45.48 31.40 -45.04
N ARG A 236 -46.74 31.77 -45.31
CA ARG A 236 -47.57 31.07 -46.29
C ARG A 236 -47.12 31.58 -47.65
N ASP A 237 -46.82 30.69 -48.59
CA ASP A 237 -47.20 30.76 -50.02
C ASP A 237 -46.28 29.87 -50.87
N LEU A 238 -46.62 28.58 -51.06
CA LEU A 238 -46.27 27.81 -52.27
C LEU A 238 -47.29 26.66 -52.51
N PRO A 239 -47.62 26.31 -53.78
CA PRO A 239 -48.86 25.60 -54.16
C PRO A 239 -48.75 24.06 -54.18
N PRO A 240 -49.88 23.31 -54.35
CA PRO A 240 -49.95 21.89 -54.05
C PRO A 240 -49.70 20.98 -55.27
N ARG A 241 -49.07 19.82 -55.04
CA ARG A 241 -49.24 18.63 -55.90
C ARG A 241 -49.64 17.38 -55.10
N ARG A 242 -50.87 16.93 -55.41
CA ARG A 242 -51.44 15.56 -55.34
C ARG A 242 -50.39 14.48 -55.64
N SER A 243 -50.52 13.20 -55.27
CA SER A 243 -51.40 12.36 -54.41
C SER A 243 -50.85 10.92 -54.53
N SER A 244 -51.29 10.03 -53.65
CA SER A 244 -51.34 8.55 -53.79
C SER A 244 -50.17 7.77 -53.17
N ARG A 245 -50.34 7.23 -51.95
CA ARG A 245 -50.95 5.93 -51.56
C ARG A 245 -50.10 4.71 -51.95
N TYR A 246 -49.68 3.94 -50.94
CA TYR A 246 -49.71 2.47 -50.76
C TYR A 246 -49.06 2.21 -49.37
N SER A 247 -49.85 2.05 -48.30
CA SER A 247 -50.32 0.80 -47.67
C SER A 247 -49.23 -0.02 -46.94
N ASP A 248 -49.48 -0.25 -45.65
CA ASP A 248 -49.28 -1.46 -44.84
C ASP A 248 -48.08 -2.38 -45.12
N ARG A 249 -47.31 -2.64 -44.05
CA ARG A 249 -47.25 -4.00 -43.49
C ARG A 249 -46.66 -4.05 -42.08
N ASP A 250 -47.36 -4.84 -41.28
CA ASP A 250 -47.11 -5.30 -39.92
C ASP A 250 -45.78 -6.03 -39.73
N VAL A 251 -45.19 -5.95 -38.53
CA VAL A 251 -44.84 -7.12 -37.70
C VAL A 251 -45.05 -6.76 -36.22
N ARG A 252 -45.90 -7.56 -35.56
CA ARG A 252 -46.27 -7.50 -34.15
C ARG A 252 -45.69 -8.70 -33.41
N ASP A 253 -45.59 -8.56 -32.09
CA ASP A 253 -45.50 -9.61 -31.05
C ASP A 253 -44.18 -10.39 -30.98
N SER A 254 -43.63 -10.84 -29.84
CA SER A 254 -43.92 -10.84 -28.39
C SER A 254 -42.69 -11.55 -27.79
N PHE A 255 -42.18 -11.24 -26.59
CA PHE A 255 -42.50 -11.96 -25.36
C PHE A 255 -41.77 -11.32 -24.18
N ARG A 256 -42.49 -11.34 -23.07
CA ARG A 256 -42.24 -10.77 -21.75
C ARG A 256 -41.89 -11.90 -20.78
N ASP A 257 -41.16 -11.56 -19.72
CA ASP A 257 -41.06 -12.22 -18.41
C ASP A 257 -40.47 -13.64 -18.28
N ASN A 258 -39.41 -13.77 -17.47
CA ASN A 258 -39.57 -14.42 -16.15
C ASN A 258 -38.35 -14.23 -15.23
N HIS A 259 -38.62 -13.64 -14.06
CA HIS A 259 -37.83 -13.81 -12.83
C HIS A 259 -38.17 -15.14 -12.15
N ARG A 260 -37.14 -15.85 -11.67
CA ARG A 260 -37.05 -16.79 -10.52
C ARG A 260 -35.74 -17.57 -10.71
N GLY A 261 -34.80 -17.72 -9.79
CA GLY A 261 -34.74 -17.53 -8.34
C GLY A 261 -33.71 -18.55 -7.83
N ILE A 262 -32.79 -18.09 -6.97
CA ILE A 262 -32.03 -18.85 -5.95
C ILE A 262 -31.32 -20.14 -6.39
N ARG A 263 -29.98 -20.12 -6.31
CA ARG A 263 -29.19 -21.21 -5.71
C ARG A 263 -27.89 -20.69 -5.12
N GLU A 264 -27.75 -20.93 -3.83
CA GLU A 264 -26.52 -20.85 -3.04
C GLU A 264 -25.40 -21.66 -3.69
N SER A 265 -24.21 -21.06 -3.80
CA SER A 265 -22.91 -21.74 -3.83
C SER A 265 -21.80 -20.69 -3.69
N THR A 266 -21.73 -20.02 -2.53
CA THR A 266 -20.52 -19.30 -2.14
C THR A 266 -19.57 -20.30 -1.52
N ASP A 267 -18.79 -20.95 -2.38
CA ASP A 267 -17.69 -21.81 -1.98
C ASP A 267 -16.63 -20.98 -1.26
N TYR A 268 -16.47 -21.26 0.03
CA TYR A 268 -15.34 -20.87 0.85
C TYR A 268 -14.04 -21.41 0.24
N TYR A 269 -13.23 -20.53 -0.36
CA TYR A 269 -11.80 -20.80 -0.53
C TYR A 269 -11.03 -20.10 0.60
N MET A 270 -10.83 -20.84 1.68
CA MET A 270 -9.76 -20.58 2.64
C MET A 270 -8.41 -20.67 1.90
N SER A 271 -7.78 -19.53 1.62
CA SER A 271 -6.38 -19.49 1.16
C SER A 271 -5.50 -18.96 2.28
N SER A 272 -4.95 -19.90 3.03
CA SER A 272 -3.83 -19.72 3.95
C SER A 272 -2.63 -19.10 3.21
N ASN A 273 -2.10 -18.00 3.74
CA ASN A 273 -0.75 -17.48 3.51
C ASN A 273 -0.22 -17.50 2.05
N ALA A 274 -0.47 -16.43 1.29
CA ALA A 274 0.41 -16.05 0.18
C ALA A 274 0.23 -14.57 -0.19
N TYR A 275 1.15 -13.71 0.24
CA TYR A 275 1.30 -12.38 -0.35
C TYR A 275 1.80 -12.54 -1.81
N PRO A 276 1.09 -12.04 -2.84
CA PRO A 276 1.72 -11.85 -4.13
C PRO A 276 2.63 -10.62 -4.03
N VAL A 277 3.94 -10.86 -4.19
CA VAL A 277 4.93 -9.81 -4.44
C VAL A 277 4.55 -9.12 -5.74
N GLN A 278 3.91 -7.94 -5.66
CA GLN A 278 3.78 -7.07 -6.82
C GLN A 278 5.18 -6.55 -7.18
N GLN A 279 5.73 -7.10 -8.26
CA GLN A 279 6.89 -6.56 -8.94
C GLN A 279 6.53 -5.16 -9.47
N ILE A 280 7.11 -4.13 -8.85
CA ILE A 280 7.01 -2.76 -9.37
C ILE A 280 7.94 -2.67 -10.58
N TYR A 281 7.35 -2.73 -11.78
CA TYR A 281 7.97 -2.31 -13.03
C TYR A 281 7.91 -0.77 -13.09
N TYR A 282 9.05 -0.10 -13.17
CA TYR A 282 9.09 1.30 -13.58
C TYR A 282 9.27 1.37 -15.10
N GLY A 283 8.30 2.01 -15.75
CA GLY A 283 8.31 2.27 -17.19
C GLY A 283 9.40 3.26 -17.60
N ASN A 284 9.98 2.98 -18.76
CA ASN A 284 10.81 3.91 -19.51
C ASN A 284 9.98 5.14 -19.89
N GLN A 285 10.45 6.31 -19.50
CA GLN A 285 9.99 7.58 -20.08
C GLN A 285 11.09 8.10 -20.99
N SER A 286 10.75 8.15 -22.27
CA SER A 286 11.58 8.59 -23.39
C SER A 286 12.09 10.02 -23.21
N TYR A 287 13.36 10.21 -23.56
CA TYR A 287 13.86 11.38 -24.30
C TYR A 287 14.76 10.85 -25.42
#